data_AF-A0A0E3CF30-F1
#
_entry.id   AF-A0A0E3CF30-F1
#
_cell.length_a   1.000
_cell.length_b   1.000
_cell.length_c   1.000
_cell.angle_alpha   90.00
_cell.angle_beta   90.00
_cell.angle_gamma   90.00
#
_symmetry.space_group_name_H-M   'P 1'
#
loop_
_entity.id
_entity.type
_entity.pdbx_description
1 polymer ?
#
loop_
_entity_poly.entity_id
_entity_poly.type
_entity_poly.pdbx_seq_one_letter_code
_entity_poly.pdbx_strand_id
1 'polypeptide(L)'
;MDQGKVIKVIGIKSHPTNFGRLCTKDSSSSQALRESDRMETAFARIDRQRDPVQVKMDEAITKTAQRLKTILDTHGPDAISLYVSGQMSPVPTRISIKPMSFS
;
A
#
# COMPACT_ATOMS: atom_id res chain seq x y z
N MET A 1 -11.62 -17.55 13.19
CA MET A 1 -10.46 -16.87 13.80
C MET A 1 -10.07 -17.69 15.01
N ASP A 2 -8.79 -17.72 15.36
CA ASP A 2 -8.32 -18.27 16.64
C ASP A 2 -7.16 -17.40 17.14
N GLN A 3 -7.21 -16.98 18.41
CA GLN A 3 -6.25 -16.04 19.01
C GLN A 3 -5.91 -14.82 18.13
N GLY A 4 -6.92 -14.24 17.47
CA GLY A 4 -6.74 -13.08 16.57
C GLY A 4 -6.18 -13.42 15.17
N LYS A 5 -5.91 -14.69 14.85
CA LYS A 5 -5.40 -15.14 13.55
C LYS A 5 -6.49 -15.77 12.67
N VAL A 6 -6.42 -15.52 11.36
CA VAL A 6 -7.40 -16.05 10.38
C VAL A 6 -7.17 -17.54 10.05
N ILE A 7 -7.88 -18.46 10.70
CA ILE A 7 -7.68 -19.93 10.49
C ILE A 7 -8.22 -20.48 9.18
N LYS A 8 -9.21 -19.82 8.57
CA LYS A 8 -9.91 -20.33 7.40
C LYS A 8 -10.65 -19.21 6.69
N VAL A 9 -10.70 -19.28 5.37
CA VAL A 9 -11.52 -18.43 4.51
C VAL A 9 -12.57 -19.31 3.82
N ILE A 10 -13.83 -18.92 3.90
CA ILE A 10 -14.97 -19.62 3.27
C ILE A 10 -15.86 -18.63 2.55
N GLY A 11 -16.39 -19.02 1.39
CA GLY A 11 -17.31 -18.20 0.63
C GLY A 11 -18.70 -18.15 1.26
N ILE A 12 -19.36 -17.01 1.17
CA ILE A 12 -20.73 -16.83 1.63
C ILE A 12 -21.69 -17.36 0.57
N LYS A 13 -22.46 -18.40 0.88
CA LYS A 13 -23.36 -19.08 -0.08
C LYS A 13 -24.42 -18.16 -0.69
N SER A 14 -24.86 -17.14 0.05
CA SER A 14 -25.87 -16.18 -0.41
C SER A 14 -25.29 -15.05 -1.29
N HIS A 15 -23.97 -15.01 -1.52
CA HIS A 15 -23.37 -13.93 -2.29
C HIS A 15 -23.73 -14.05 -3.79
N PRO A 16 -24.31 -13.01 -4.40
CA PRO A 16 -24.94 -13.10 -5.73
C PRO A 16 -23.97 -13.37 -6.89
N THR A 17 -22.69 -13.01 -6.72
CA THR A 17 -21.69 -13.10 -7.80
C THR A 17 -20.98 -14.45 -7.86
N ASN A 18 -20.79 -15.13 -6.72
CA ASN A 18 -19.98 -16.34 -6.64
C ASN A 18 -20.69 -17.51 -5.93
N PHE A 19 -21.86 -17.29 -5.33
CA PHE A 19 -22.68 -18.30 -4.63
C PHE A 19 -21.86 -19.14 -3.63
N GLY A 20 -20.89 -18.51 -2.98
CA GLY A 20 -19.98 -19.14 -2.01
C GLY A 20 -18.85 -19.96 -2.62
N ARG A 21 -18.70 -20.00 -3.95
CA ARG A 21 -17.56 -20.63 -4.62
C ARG A 21 -16.36 -19.71 -4.54
N LEU A 22 -15.22 -20.27 -4.14
CA LEU A 22 -13.93 -19.59 -4.10
C LEU A 22 -12.96 -20.31 -5.03
N CYS A 23 -12.09 -19.57 -5.70
CA CYS A 23 -10.97 -20.17 -6.40
C CYS A 23 -9.83 -20.52 -5.43
N THR A 24 -8.79 -21.21 -5.91
CA THR A 24 -7.64 -21.61 -5.08
C THR A 24 -6.92 -20.40 -4.46
N LYS A 25 -6.85 -19.27 -5.17
CA LYS A 25 -6.23 -18.03 -4.67
C LYS A 25 -6.99 -17.45 -3.49
N ASP A 26 -8.32 -17.39 -3.60
CA ASP A 26 -9.16 -16.82 -2.55
C ASP A 26 -9.21 -17.72 -1.32
N SER A 27 -9.31 -19.04 -1.52
CA SER A 27 -9.36 -20.01 -0.43
C SER A 27 -8.04 -20.16 0.34
N SER A 28 -6.90 -19.89 -0.30
CA SER A 28 -5.58 -19.88 0.33
C SER A 28 -5.17 -18.53 0.93
N SER A 29 -5.99 -17.48 0.79
CA SER A 29 -5.65 -16.13 1.25
C SER A 29 -5.33 -16.01 2.75
N SER A 30 -5.79 -16.95 3.59
CA SER A 30 -5.39 -17.03 5.01
C SER A 30 -3.88 -17.24 5.22
N GLN A 31 -3.19 -17.89 4.28
CA GLN A 31 -1.74 -18.09 4.33
C GLN A 31 -1.00 -16.75 4.20
N ALA A 32 -1.40 -15.93 3.22
CA ALA A 32 -0.85 -14.60 3.01
C ALA A 32 -1.09 -13.64 4.20
N LEU A 33 -2.04 -13.94 5.08
CA LEU A 33 -2.29 -13.15 6.30
C LEU A 33 -1.49 -13.62 7.52
N ARG A 34 -0.86 -14.80 7.46
CA ARG A 34 -0.21 -15.46 8.61
C ARG A 34 1.27 -15.71 8.42
N GLU A 35 1.62 -16.07 7.20
CA GLU A 35 2.95 -16.47 6.77
C GLU A 35 3.51 -15.42 5.81
N SER A 36 3.12 -14.16 6.02
CA SER A 36 3.69 -13.07 5.26
C SER A 36 5.02 -12.68 5.88
N ASP A 37 6.09 -12.76 5.09
CA ASP A 37 7.33 -11.98 5.31
C ASP A 37 7.04 -10.50 5.02
N ARG A 38 6.08 -9.94 5.76
CA ARG A 38 5.54 -8.62 5.55
C ARG A 38 6.51 -7.63 6.14
N MET A 39 6.79 -6.59 5.38
CA MET A 39 7.53 -5.44 5.90
C MET A 39 6.67 -4.71 6.94
N GLU A 40 7.01 -4.88 8.22
CA GLU A 40 6.26 -4.30 9.35
C GLU A 40 6.76 -2.91 9.74
N THR A 41 7.96 -2.54 9.30
CA THR A 41 8.63 -1.29 9.68
C THR A 41 9.01 -0.46 8.47
N ALA A 42 9.20 0.84 8.67
CA ALA A 42 9.68 1.72 7.61
C ALA A 42 11.17 1.49 7.36
N PHE A 43 11.56 1.58 6.09
CA PHE A 43 12.96 1.51 5.66
C PHE A 43 13.29 2.71 4.78
N ALA A 44 14.50 3.25 4.94
CA ALA A 44 15.00 4.36 4.14
C ALA A 44 16.31 3.99 3.46
N ARG A 45 16.41 4.31 2.17
CA ARG A 45 17.65 4.18 1.40
C ARG A 45 18.31 5.55 1.28
N ILE A 46 19.42 5.74 1.99
CA ILE A 46 20.13 7.03 2.04
C ILE A 46 20.97 7.25 0.77
N ASP A 47 21.57 6.18 0.25
CA ASP A 47 22.37 6.16 -0.97
C ASP A 47 21.87 5.05 -1.90
N ARG A 48 21.82 5.31 -3.21
CA ARG A 48 21.32 4.35 -4.20
C ARG A 48 22.09 3.02 -4.18
N GLN A 49 23.38 3.05 -3.82
CA GLN A 49 24.28 1.90 -3.77
C GLN A 49 24.35 1.23 -2.40
N ARG A 50 23.63 1.74 -1.39
CA ARG A 50 23.58 1.13 -0.05
C ARG A 50 22.25 0.44 0.18
N ASP A 51 22.29 -0.55 1.06
CA ASP A 51 21.10 -1.24 1.52
C ASP A 51 20.18 -0.30 2.31
N PRO A 52 18.85 -0.51 2.23
CA PRO A 52 17.90 0.25 3.00
C PRO A 52 18.04 -0.09 4.48
N VAL A 53 17.99 0.93 5.33
CA VAL A 53 18.08 0.78 6.80
C VAL A 53 16.73 1.03 7.43
N GLN A 54 16.44 0.32 8.50
CA GLN A 54 15.21 0.51 9.27
C GLN A 54 15.20 1.90 9.91
N VAL A 55 14.06 2.59 9.85
CA VAL A 55 13.84 3.92 10.44
C VAL A 55 12.51 3.98 11.15
N LYS A 56 12.33 4.99 12.01
CA LYS A 56 11.02 5.26 12.64
C LYS A 56 10.03 5.74 11.57
N MET A 57 8.76 5.37 11.71
CA MET A 57 7.72 5.76 10.75
C MET A 57 7.60 7.29 10.60
N ASP A 58 7.58 8.02 11.72
CA ASP A 58 7.49 9.49 11.70
C ASP A 58 8.69 10.15 10.99
N GLU A 59 9.88 9.57 11.16
CA GLU A 59 11.09 10.02 10.49
C GLU A 59 11.01 9.78 8.98
N ALA A 60 10.53 8.60 8.55
CA ALA A 60 10.34 8.29 7.14
C ALA A 60 9.32 9.25 6.48
N ILE A 61 8.21 9.53 7.15
CA ILE A 61 7.18 10.46 6.67
C ILE A 61 7.75 11.88 6.57
N THR A 62 8.44 12.35 7.61
CA THR A 62 9.02 13.69 7.66
C THR A 62 10.05 13.89 6.54
N LYS A 63 10.98 12.94 6.36
CA LYS A 63 11.99 12.98 5.30
C LYS A 63 11.35 12.98 3.91
N THR A 64 10.32 12.18 3.70
CA THR A 64 9.59 12.12 2.43
C THR A 64 8.91 13.45 2.13
N ALA A 65 8.21 14.02 3.11
CA ALA A 65 7.52 15.30 2.96
C ALA A 65 8.48 16.45 2.65
N GLN A 66 9.62 16.53 3.36
CA GLN A 66 10.65 17.54 3.11
C GLN A 66 11.19 17.44 1.69
N ARG A 67 11.51 16.23 1.22
CA ARG A 67 12.05 16.02 -0.13
C ARG A 67 11.04 16.37 -1.22
N LEU A 68 9.78 15.97 -1.07
CA LEU A 68 8.71 16.34 -2.01
C LEU A 68 8.51 17.85 -2.04
N LYS A 69 8.55 18.52 -0.88
CA LYS A 69 8.47 19.98 -0.81
C LYS A 69 9.63 20.66 -1.55
N THR A 70 10.86 20.20 -1.35
CA THR A 70 12.02 20.74 -2.09
C THR A 70 11.85 20.58 -3.60
N ILE A 71 11.37 19.42 -4.07
CA ILE A 71 11.13 19.18 -5.51
C ILE A 71 10.04 20.13 -6.02
N LEU A 72 8.94 20.27 -5.28
CA LEU A 72 7.84 21.18 -5.62
C LEU A 72 8.32 22.63 -5.73
N ASP A 73 9.09 23.10 -4.74
CA ASP A 73 9.59 24.47 -4.68
C ASP A 73 10.62 24.75 -5.79
N THR A 74 11.39 23.74 -6.21
CA THR A 74 12.49 23.90 -7.19
C THR A 74 12.03 23.72 -8.64
N HIS A 75 11.12 22.77 -8.89
CA HIS A 75 10.76 22.32 -10.24
C HIS A 75 9.27 22.51 -10.56
N GLY A 76 8.49 23.01 -9.61
CA GLY A 76 7.05 23.19 -9.76
C GLY A 76 6.25 21.89 -9.57
N PRO A 77 4.90 21.99 -9.60
CA PRO A 77 4.01 20.87 -9.33
C PRO A 77 4.08 19.75 -10.36
N ASP A 78 4.43 20.05 -11.62
CA ASP A 78 4.49 19.06 -12.70
C ASP A 78 5.69 18.10 -12.58
N ALA A 79 6.61 18.35 -11.65
CA ALA A 79 7.73 17.46 -11.35
C ALA A 79 7.35 16.26 -10.46
N ILE A 80 6.10 16.19 -9.95
CA ILE A 80 5.64 15.14 -9.05
C ILE A 80 4.44 14.40 -9.66
N SER A 81 4.55 13.08 -9.75
CA SER A 81 3.45 12.19 -10.13
C SER A 81 3.31 11.04 -9.15
N LEU A 82 2.08 10.50 -9.05
CA LEU A 82 1.76 9.37 -8.19
C LEU A 82 1.32 8.18 -9.04
N TYR A 83 1.93 7.03 -8.77
CA TYR A 83 1.48 5.75 -9.31
C TYR A 83 0.76 4.98 -8.20
N VAL A 84 -0.57 4.81 -8.35
CA VAL A 84 -1.45 4.21 -7.34
C VAL A 84 -1.93 2.83 -7.78
N SER A 85 -2.29 1.99 -6.81
CA SER A 85 -2.73 0.61 -7.02
C SER A 85 -4.25 0.50 -7.01
N GLY A 86 -4.82 -0.24 -7.98
CA GLY A 86 -6.27 -0.49 -8.07
C GLY A 86 -6.82 -1.42 -6.98
N GLN A 87 -5.95 -2.00 -6.15
CA GLN A 87 -6.31 -2.83 -5.00
C GLN A 87 -6.57 -1.99 -3.73
N MET A 88 -6.34 -0.68 -3.78
CA MET A 88 -6.65 0.21 -2.66
C MET A 88 -8.16 0.43 -2.54
N SER A 89 -8.67 0.44 -1.31
CA SER A 89 -10.08 0.75 -1.06
C SER A 89 -10.39 2.20 -1.47
N PRO A 90 -11.52 2.46 -2.14
CA PRO A 90 -11.92 3.82 -2.55
C PRO A 90 -12.26 4.73 -1.36
N VAL A 91 -12.54 4.17 -0.19
CA VAL A 91 -13.18 4.87 0.95
C VAL A 91 -12.19 5.68 1.81
N PRO A 92 -10.91 5.29 1.98
CA PRO A 92 -9.89 6.20 2.51
C PRO A 92 -9.06 6.93 1.43
N THR A 93 -9.18 6.62 0.14
CA THR A 93 -8.33 7.20 -0.92
C THR A 93 -8.78 8.56 -1.45
N ARG A 94 -9.25 9.48 -0.59
CA ARG A 94 -9.34 10.90 -0.99
C ARG A 94 -7.95 11.54 -1.01
N ILE A 95 -7.01 10.91 -1.71
CA ILE A 95 -5.76 11.56 -2.12
C ILE A 95 -6.19 12.53 -3.22
N SER A 96 -6.07 13.82 -2.96
CA SER A 96 -6.32 14.85 -3.97
C SER A 96 -5.21 14.78 -5.01
N ILE A 97 -5.38 13.89 -5.99
CA ILE A 97 -4.53 13.85 -7.17
C ILE A 97 -5.10 14.92 -8.09
N LYS A 98 -4.46 16.09 -8.11
CA LYS A 98 -4.80 17.13 -9.09
C LYS A 98 -4.43 16.55 -10.47
N PRO A 99 -5.38 16.42 -11.41
CA PRO A 99 -5.06 15.92 -12.73
C PRO A 99 -4.03 16.86 -13.39
N MET A 100 -2.98 16.29 -13.98
CA MET A 100 -2.07 17.03 -14.86
C MET A 100 -2.87 17.48 -16.08
N SER A 101 -3.14 18.77 -16.18
CA SER A 101 -3.66 19.38 -17.39
C SER A 101 -2.52 19.44 -18.41
N PHE A 102 -2.51 18.50 -19.36
CA PHE A 102 -1.72 18.66 -20.58
C PHE A 102 -2.41 19.75 -21.42
N SER A 103 -1.75 20.90 -21.57
CA SER A 103 -2.08 21.91 -22.58
C SER A 103 -1.30 21.63 -23.87
#